data_AF-A0A522IQ42-F1
#
_entry.id   AF-A0A522IQ42-F1
#
_cell.length_a   1.000
_cell.length_b   1.000
_cell.length_c   1.000
_cell.angle_alpha   90.00
_cell.angle_beta   90.00
_cell.angle_gamma   90.00
#
_symmetry.space_group_name_H-M   'P 1'
#
loop_
_entity.id
_entity.type
_entity.pdbx_description
1 polymer ?
#
loop_
_entity_poly.entity_id
_entity_poly.type
_entity_poly.pdbx_seq_one_letter_code
_entity_poly.pdbx_strand_id
1 'polypeptide(L)'
;MKLSKKYTIGIVIIGALLAGAAIVAWRYAERGVLPSNAIAPLANSQGSILADSSRSVSVSAHMNNKDVEVVLHIKKGWHVNANPATLDYLIPTTVTVLNQERPLHAVAHYPPGHDSGIAIDGKTIWVYEDMTRIPVSVAQTEAPTRVKVKVQACNDQGICLPPADISTGID
;
A
#
# COMPACT_ATOMS: atom_id res chain seq x y z
N MET A 1 -16.45 -72.73 38.62
CA MET A 1 -15.40 -72.20 37.72
C MET A 1 -14.86 -70.92 38.35
N LYS A 2 -13.69 -70.98 39.01
CA LYS A 2 -13.13 -69.84 39.78
C LYS A 2 -12.38 -68.90 38.82
N LEU A 3 -12.97 -67.74 38.52
CA LEU A 3 -12.30 -66.66 37.80
C LEU A 3 -11.11 -66.17 38.65
N SER A 4 -9.90 -66.21 38.09
CA SER A 4 -8.68 -65.87 38.82
C SER A 4 -8.56 -64.34 39.01
N LYS A 5 -8.12 -63.95 40.21
CA LYS A 5 -7.96 -62.57 40.72
C LYS A 5 -7.18 -61.62 39.79
N LYS A 6 -6.43 -62.16 38.81
CA LYS A 6 -5.66 -61.42 37.81
C LYS A 6 -6.55 -60.77 36.73
N TYR A 7 -7.71 -61.34 36.43
CA TYR A 7 -8.62 -60.79 35.40
C TYR A 7 -9.46 -59.60 35.90
N THR A 8 -9.74 -59.53 37.21
CA THR A 8 -10.50 -58.42 37.79
C THR A 8 -9.68 -57.12 37.83
N ILE A 9 -8.36 -57.21 37.99
CA ILE A 9 -7.46 -56.04 38.04
C ILE A 9 -7.31 -55.40 36.65
N GLY A 10 -7.26 -56.20 35.58
CA GLY A 10 -7.13 -55.69 34.21
C GLY A 10 -8.35 -54.88 33.73
N ILE A 11 -9.56 -55.27 34.14
CA ILE A 11 -10.80 -54.59 33.74
C ILE A 11 -10.97 -53.23 34.44
N VAL A 12 -10.54 -53.11 35.70
CA VAL A 12 -10.63 -51.84 36.45
C VAL A 12 -9.68 -50.77 35.89
N ILE A 13 -8.48 -51.16 35.45
CA ILE A 13 -7.48 -50.22 34.93
C ILE A 13 -7.88 -49.67 33.54
N ILE A 14 -8.46 -50.51 32.67
CA ILE A 14 -8.91 -50.09 31.34
C ILE A 14 -10.16 -49.20 31.43
N GLY A 15 -11.10 -49.50 32.34
CA GLY A 15 -12.26 -48.65 32.59
C GLY A 15 -11.90 -47.26 33.13
N ALA A 16 -10.90 -47.16 34.00
CA ALA A 16 -10.45 -45.88 34.57
C ALA A 16 -9.74 -44.97 33.53
N LEU A 17 -8.99 -45.56 32.58
CA LEU A 17 -8.31 -44.79 31.54
C LEU A 17 -9.27 -44.22 30.48
N LEU A 18 -10.32 -44.96 30.12
CA LEU A 18 -11.36 -44.47 29.20
C LEU A 18 -12.25 -43.41 29.85
N ALA A 19 -12.58 -43.55 31.14
CA ALA A 19 -13.32 -42.52 31.89
C ALA A 19 -12.50 -41.22 32.06
N GLY A 20 -11.18 -41.33 32.30
CA GLY A 20 -10.29 -40.18 32.42
C GLY A 20 -10.20 -39.34 31.14
N ALA A 21 -10.09 -39.99 29.97
CA ALA A 21 -10.03 -39.29 28.68
C ALA A 21 -11.35 -38.57 28.33
N ALA A 22 -12.49 -39.18 28.65
CA ALA A 22 -13.80 -38.54 28.45
C ALA A 22 -14.02 -37.34 29.39
N ILE A 23 -13.57 -37.41 30.65
CA ILE A 23 -13.68 -36.29 31.61
C ILE A 23 -12.78 -35.12 31.20
N VAL A 24 -11.57 -35.38 30.68
CA VAL A 24 -10.70 -34.32 30.15
C VAL A 24 -11.30 -33.67 28.91
N ALA A 25 -11.85 -34.46 27.98
CA ALA A 25 -12.51 -33.92 26.78
C ALA A 25 -13.76 -33.10 27.13
N TRP A 26 -14.59 -33.55 28.08
CA TRP A 26 -15.75 -32.79 28.56
C TRP A 26 -15.34 -31.48 29.26
N ARG A 27 -14.26 -31.50 30.08
CA ARG A 27 -13.73 -30.31 30.75
C ARG A 27 -13.11 -29.30 29.78
N TYR A 28 -12.57 -29.75 28.64
CA TYR A 28 -12.11 -28.85 27.57
C TYR A 28 -13.28 -28.20 26.82
N ALA A 29 -14.38 -28.92 26.61
CA ALA A 29 -15.57 -28.39 25.95
C ALA A 29 -16.37 -27.40 26.83
N GLU A 30 -16.41 -27.61 28.15
CA GLU A 30 -17.08 -26.70 29.10
C GLU A 30 -16.30 -25.41 29.40
N ARG A 31 -15.00 -25.35 29.09
CA ARG A 31 -14.22 -24.09 29.12
C ARG A 31 -14.44 -23.25 27.88
N GLY A 32 -15.65 -23.28 27.32
CA GLY A 32 -16.21 -22.28 26.41
C GLY A 32 -16.38 -20.90 27.07
N VAL A 33 -15.33 -20.41 27.74
CA VAL A 33 -15.14 -18.99 28.00
C VAL A 33 -14.71 -18.40 26.66
N LEU A 34 -15.70 -18.06 25.85
CA LEU A 34 -15.54 -17.06 24.80
C LEU A 34 -15.05 -15.79 25.51
N PRO A 35 -13.87 -15.24 25.18
CA PRO A 35 -13.54 -13.90 25.61
C PRO A 35 -14.57 -12.94 24.99
N SER A 36 -15.56 -12.56 25.78
CA SER A 36 -16.33 -11.35 25.56
C SER A 36 -15.34 -10.19 25.69
N ASN A 37 -14.86 -9.72 24.54
CA ASN A 37 -14.30 -8.39 24.24
C ASN A 37 -13.21 -8.51 23.18
N ALA A 38 -13.64 -8.76 21.96
CA ALA A 38 -13.00 -8.22 20.78
C ALA A 38 -14.06 -8.09 19.67
N ILE A 39 -15.01 -7.16 19.86
CA ILE A 39 -15.39 -6.34 18.70
C ILE A 39 -14.14 -5.51 18.44
N ALA A 40 -13.13 -6.14 17.81
CA ALA A 40 -12.20 -5.39 17.01
C ALA A 40 -13.09 -4.57 16.06
N PRO A 41 -12.84 -3.27 15.85
CA PRO A 41 -13.43 -2.65 14.69
C PRO A 41 -13.06 -3.56 13.51
N LEU A 42 -14.04 -3.86 12.65
CA LEU A 42 -13.77 -4.28 11.28
C LEU A 42 -13.06 -3.10 10.60
N ALA A 43 -11.87 -2.77 11.07
CA ALA A 43 -10.96 -1.83 10.47
C ALA A 43 -10.20 -2.63 9.42
N ASN A 44 -10.65 -2.45 8.18
CA ASN A 44 -9.83 -2.55 6.97
C ASN A 44 -8.88 -3.76 6.90
N SER A 45 -9.41 -4.91 6.50
CA SER A 45 -8.59 -5.93 5.82
C SER A 45 -9.36 -6.63 4.68
N GLN A 46 -10.31 -5.91 4.08
CA GLN A 46 -10.85 -6.25 2.77
C GLN A 46 -10.79 -5.02 1.87
N GLY A 47 -9.67 -4.28 1.92
CA GLY A 47 -9.27 -3.53 0.74
C GLY A 47 -9.05 -4.57 -0.34
N SER A 48 -9.89 -4.59 -1.38
CA SER A 48 -9.46 -5.24 -2.61
C SER A 48 -8.10 -4.63 -2.93
N ILE A 49 -7.04 -5.42 -2.89
CA ILE A 49 -5.69 -5.02 -3.27
C ILE A 49 -5.69 -4.89 -4.80
N LEU A 50 -6.51 -3.97 -5.32
CA LEU A 50 -6.43 -3.56 -6.70
C LEU A 50 -5.10 -2.83 -6.80
N ALA A 51 -4.20 -3.45 -7.55
CA ALA A 51 -2.93 -2.86 -7.92
C ALA A 51 -3.17 -1.45 -8.49
N ASP A 52 -2.64 -0.41 -7.85
CA ASP A 52 -2.62 0.96 -8.36
C ASP A 52 -1.21 1.37 -8.81
N SER A 53 -1.08 2.61 -9.26
CA SER A 53 0.17 3.17 -9.78
C SER A 53 1.33 3.17 -8.78
N SER A 54 1.08 3.10 -7.47
CA SER A 54 2.13 3.02 -6.43
C SER A 54 2.96 1.73 -6.50
N ARG A 55 2.48 0.72 -7.24
CA ARG A 55 3.26 -0.51 -7.49
C ARG A 55 4.39 -0.32 -8.49
N SER A 56 4.31 0.71 -9.33
CA SER A 56 5.29 0.97 -10.41
C SER A 56 6.02 2.29 -10.22
N VAL A 57 5.54 3.14 -9.31
CA VAL A 57 6.10 4.46 -9.03
C VAL A 57 6.34 4.61 -7.54
N SER A 58 7.49 5.15 -7.19
CA SER A 58 7.79 5.68 -5.86
C SER A 58 8.39 7.08 -6.00
N VAL A 59 8.48 7.81 -4.89
CA VAL A 59 8.92 9.21 -4.89
C VAL A 59 9.89 9.44 -3.74
N SER A 60 10.96 10.17 -3.99
CA SER A 60 11.78 10.80 -2.95
C SER A 60 11.68 12.31 -3.07
N ALA A 61 11.89 13.02 -1.97
CA ALA A 61 11.91 14.47 -1.99
C ALA A 61 12.92 14.97 -0.96
N HIS A 62 13.79 15.90 -1.35
CA HIS A 62 14.79 16.49 -0.47
C HIS A 62 14.77 18.00 -0.56
N MET A 63 15.27 18.67 0.48
CA MET A 63 15.51 20.10 0.44
C MET A 63 16.69 20.42 -0.50
N ASN A 64 16.48 21.33 -1.44
CA ASN A 64 17.52 21.93 -2.28
C ASN A 64 17.50 23.45 -2.08
N ASN A 65 18.34 23.94 -1.17
CA ASN A 65 18.31 25.32 -0.69
C ASN A 65 16.93 25.70 -0.10
N LYS A 66 16.18 26.55 -0.80
CA LYS A 66 14.84 27.02 -0.41
C LYS A 66 13.71 26.29 -1.14
N ASP A 67 14.07 25.43 -2.10
CA ASP A 67 13.14 24.67 -2.91
C ASP A 67 13.14 23.20 -2.45
N VAL A 68 12.08 22.48 -2.82
CA VAL A 68 11.99 21.03 -2.66
C VAL A 68 12.26 20.38 -4.01
N GLU A 69 13.22 19.47 -4.10
CA GLU A 69 13.41 18.65 -5.30
C GLU A 69 12.66 17.34 -5.14
N VAL A 70 11.64 17.12 -5.97
CA VAL A 70 10.89 15.85 -6.03
C VAL A 70 11.46 14.99 -7.15
N VAL A 71 11.78 13.73 -6.85
CA VAL A 71 12.29 12.76 -7.83
C VAL A 71 11.30 11.61 -7.97
N LEU A 72 10.88 11.35 -9.20
CA LEU A 72 10.07 10.18 -9.54
C LEU A 72 10.98 8.98 -9.78
N HIS A 73 10.69 7.88 -9.09
CA HIS A 73 11.34 6.59 -9.31
C HIS A 73 10.34 5.64 -9.97
N ILE A 74 10.54 5.33 -11.24
CA ILE A 74 9.58 4.63 -12.09
C ILE A 74 10.20 3.33 -12.57
N LYS A 75 9.50 2.21 -12.37
CA LYS A 75 9.99 0.91 -12.84
C LYS A 75 10.22 0.92 -14.35
N LYS A 76 11.28 0.26 -14.80
CA LYS A 76 11.54 0.06 -16.23
C LYS A 76 10.31 -0.49 -16.97
N GLY A 77 10.01 0.09 -18.13
CA GLY A 77 8.86 -0.26 -18.97
C GLY A 77 7.54 0.33 -18.48
N TRP A 78 7.61 1.32 -17.58
CA TRP A 78 6.50 2.13 -17.11
C TRP A 78 6.84 3.61 -17.24
N HIS A 79 5.81 4.42 -17.35
CA HIS A 79 5.89 5.88 -17.41
C HIS A 79 4.64 6.49 -16.75
N VAL A 80 4.69 7.79 -16.48
CA VAL A 80 3.53 8.57 -16.01
C VAL A 80 3.30 9.76 -16.93
N ASN A 81 2.06 10.25 -17.07
CA ASN A 81 1.80 11.39 -17.95
C ASN A 81 2.55 12.65 -17.47
N ALA A 82 3.06 13.43 -18.41
CA ALA A 82 3.67 14.73 -18.13
C ALA A 82 2.63 15.75 -17.58
N ASN A 83 3.11 16.93 -17.19
CA ASN A 83 2.26 18.04 -16.78
C ASN A 83 2.69 19.32 -17.52
N PRO A 84 1.83 19.88 -18.39
CA PRO A 84 0.46 19.43 -18.69
C PRO A 84 0.43 18.06 -19.38
N ALA A 85 -0.65 17.30 -19.16
CA ALA A 85 -0.87 16.07 -19.92
C ALA A 85 -1.21 16.42 -21.38
N THR A 86 -0.87 15.54 -22.32
CA THR A 86 -1.09 15.79 -23.76
C THR A 86 -2.56 15.89 -24.13
N LEU A 87 -3.43 15.14 -23.43
CA LEU A 87 -4.86 15.06 -23.66
C LEU A 87 -5.59 15.30 -22.33
N ASP A 88 -6.71 16.01 -22.36
CA ASP A 88 -7.40 16.49 -21.16
C ASP A 88 -7.95 15.37 -20.25
N TYR A 89 -8.17 14.18 -20.81
CA TYR A 89 -8.64 13.01 -20.06
C TYR A 89 -7.50 12.16 -19.48
N LEU A 90 -6.25 12.45 -19.82
CA LEU A 90 -5.08 11.82 -19.20
C LEU A 90 -4.81 12.48 -17.85
N ILE A 91 -4.50 11.67 -16.85
CA ILE A 91 -4.27 12.17 -15.49
C ILE A 91 -2.83 12.69 -15.42
N PRO A 92 -2.61 14.02 -15.26
CA PRO A 92 -1.27 14.58 -15.22
C PRO A 92 -0.58 14.22 -13.90
N THR A 93 0.76 14.17 -13.94
CA THR A 93 1.55 14.13 -12.71
C THR A 93 1.43 15.46 -11.97
N THR A 94 0.97 15.45 -10.71
CA THR A 94 0.87 16.68 -9.91
C THR A 94 1.56 16.56 -8.57
N VAL A 95 2.28 17.60 -8.16
CA VAL A 95 2.94 17.66 -6.85
C VAL A 95 2.22 18.62 -5.92
N THR A 96 1.94 18.16 -4.71
CA THR A 96 1.44 18.96 -3.58
C THR A 96 2.46 18.93 -2.45
N VAL A 97 2.85 20.11 -1.94
CA VAL A 97 3.74 20.23 -0.77
C VAL A 97 2.92 20.42 0.50
N LEU A 98 3.31 19.75 1.57
CA LEU A 98 2.58 19.70 2.82
C LEU A 98 3.46 20.11 4.02
N ASN A 99 2.90 20.90 4.94
CA ASN A 99 3.34 20.98 6.33
C ASN A 99 2.42 20.06 7.15
N GLN A 100 2.97 18.94 7.62
CA GLN A 100 2.23 17.80 8.12
C GLN A 100 1.19 17.33 7.09
N GLU A 101 -0.10 17.60 7.34
CA GLU A 101 -1.21 17.28 6.44
C GLU A 101 -1.81 18.51 5.74
N ARG A 102 -1.31 19.73 6.05
CA ARG A 102 -1.83 20.97 5.46
C ARG A 102 -1.10 21.31 4.16
N PRO A 103 -1.82 21.53 3.04
CA PRO A 103 -1.24 22.04 1.81
C PRO A 103 -0.58 23.40 1.99
N LEU A 104 0.61 23.56 1.45
CA LEU A 104 1.31 24.84 1.35
C LEU A 104 1.09 25.48 -0.02
N HIS A 105 1.22 26.80 -0.08
CA HIS A 105 1.33 27.50 -1.34
C HIS A 105 2.71 27.24 -1.94
N ALA A 106 2.75 26.44 -3.00
CA ALA A 106 3.96 26.02 -3.68
C ALA A 106 3.76 25.97 -5.20
N VAL A 107 4.83 26.19 -5.95
CA VAL A 107 4.84 26.18 -7.41
C VAL A 107 5.79 25.08 -7.88
N ALA A 108 5.23 24.04 -8.49
CA ALA A 108 6.02 22.97 -9.11
C ALA A 108 6.44 23.37 -10.52
N HIS A 109 7.73 23.25 -10.81
CA HIS A 109 8.33 23.55 -12.11
C HIS A 109 8.53 22.24 -12.86
N TYR A 110 7.52 21.84 -13.61
CA TYR A 110 7.55 20.59 -14.36
C TYR A 110 8.53 20.67 -15.54
N PRO A 111 9.46 19.70 -15.69
CA PRO A 111 10.34 19.65 -16.84
C PRO A 111 9.54 19.27 -18.10
N PRO A 112 10.10 19.48 -19.31
CA PRO A 112 9.53 18.90 -20.53
C PRO A 112 9.40 17.37 -20.41
N GLY A 113 8.29 16.83 -20.90
CA GLY A 113 8.11 15.37 -21.00
C GLY A 113 8.94 14.76 -22.14
N HIS A 114 9.04 13.44 -22.11
CA HIS A 114 9.66 12.60 -23.14
C HIS A 114 8.59 12.01 -24.06
N ASP A 115 8.96 11.76 -25.32
CA ASP A 115 8.11 11.04 -26.27
C ASP A 115 8.01 9.57 -25.84
N SER A 116 6.80 9.10 -25.50
CA SER A 116 6.55 7.71 -25.10
C SER A 116 6.65 6.69 -26.25
N GLY A 117 6.71 7.15 -27.51
CA GLY A 117 6.54 6.32 -28.70
C GLY A 117 5.09 5.86 -28.93
N ILE A 118 4.15 6.28 -28.08
CA ILE A 118 2.72 5.97 -28.19
C ILE A 118 1.99 7.20 -28.75
N ALA A 119 1.12 6.95 -29.72
CA ALA A 119 0.19 7.94 -30.24
C ALA A 119 -1.25 7.60 -29.85
N ILE A 120 -1.95 8.54 -29.22
CA ILE A 120 -3.38 8.43 -28.88
C ILE A 120 -4.07 9.63 -29.50
N ASP A 121 -5.22 9.42 -30.15
CA ASP A 121 -5.96 10.46 -30.87
C ASP A 121 -5.10 11.27 -31.86
N GLY A 122 -4.13 10.60 -32.48
CA GLY A 122 -3.20 11.21 -33.44
C GLY A 122 -2.16 12.14 -32.81
N LYS A 123 -2.02 12.17 -31.48
CA LYS A 123 -1.01 12.95 -30.76
C LYS A 123 0.01 12.04 -30.09
N THR A 124 1.29 12.41 -30.21
CA THR A 124 2.38 11.86 -29.41
C THR A 124 2.13 12.13 -27.93
N ILE A 125 2.16 11.09 -27.10
CA ILE A 125 1.96 11.22 -25.66
C ILE A 125 3.28 11.54 -24.96
N TRP A 126 3.29 12.68 -24.27
CA TRP A 126 4.43 13.15 -23.49
C TRP A 126 4.36 12.64 -22.05
N VAL A 127 5.45 12.01 -21.61
CA VAL A 127 5.50 11.27 -20.35
C VAL A 127 6.75 11.60 -19.53
N TYR A 128 6.73 11.25 -18.26
CA TYR A 128 7.92 11.20 -17.42
C TYR A 128 8.35 9.75 -17.21
N GLU A 129 9.65 9.56 -17.22
CA GLU A 129 10.31 8.28 -16.94
C GLU A 129 11.08 8.36 -15.61
N ASP A 130 11.78 7.27 -15.29
CA ASP A 130 12.61 7.17 -14.09
C ASP A 130 13.57 8.35 -13.96
N MET A 131 13.83 8.77 -12.72
CA MET A 131 14.72 9.89 -12.38
C MET A 131 14.28 11.27 -12.87
N THR A 132 13.01 11.43 -13.27
CA THR A 132 12.45 12.76 -13.54
C THR A 132 12.48 13.60 -12.27
N ARG A 133 13.08 14.79 -12.36
CA ARG A 133 13.20 15.76 -11.26
C ARG A 133 12.24 16.91 -11.46
N ILE A 134 11.47 17.22 -10.42
CA ILE A 134 10.49 18.30 -10.41
C ILE A 134 10.85 19.25 -9.26
N PRO A 135 11.53 20.38 -9.54
CA PRO A 135 11.77 21.43 -8.56
C PRO A 135 10.46 22.06 -8.11
N VAL A 136 10.34 22.38 -6.83
CA VAL A 136 9.14 23.00 -6.26
C VAL A 136 9.53 24.17 -5.37
N SER A 137 9.10 25.37 -5.74
CA SER A 137 9.29 26.58 -4.93
C SER A 137 8.20 26.71 -3.89
N VAL A 138 8.58 26.81 -2.61
CA VAL A 138 7.64 26.90 -1.48
C VAL A 138 7.66 28.30 -0.89
N ALA A 139 6.48 28.86 -0.59
CA ALA A 139 6.40 30.12 0.13
C ALA A 139 7.01 29.97 1.54
N GLN A 140 7.99 30.80 1.87
CA GLN A 140 8.86 30.65 3.06
C GLN A 140 8.18 30.85 4.42
N THR A 141 6.85 31.01 4.49
CA THR A 141 6.15 31.23 5.76
C THR A 141 6.00 29.95 6.59
N GLU A 142 6.10 28.78 5.97
CA GLU A 142 5.96 27.48 6.64
C GLU A 142 6.99 26.48 6.09
N ALA A 143 7.63 25.72 6.98
CA ALA A 143 8.58 24.69 6.58
C ALA A 143 7.83 23.49 5.95
N PRO A 144 8.20 23.04 4.74
CA PRO A 144 7.62 21.85 4.15
C PRO A 144 8.15 20.61 4.89
N THR A 145 7.30 19.59 5.00
CA THR A 145 7.63 18.34 5.73
C THR A 145 7.43 17.08 4.89
N ARG A 146 6.50 17.13 3.92
CA ARG A 146 6.12 16.01 3.08
C ARG A 146 5.73 16.52 1.70
N VAL A 147 5.82 15.66 0.71
CA VAL A 147 5.17 15.85 -0.58
C VAL A 147 4.14 14.75 -0.81
N LYS A 148 3.10 15.07 -1.58
CA LYS A 148 2.13 14.14 -2.14
C LYS A 148 2.14 14.30 -3.64
N VAL A 149 2.39 13.22 -4.36
CA VAL A 149 2.44 13.20 -5.82
C VAL A 149 1.30 12.33 -6.33
N LYS A 150 0.42 12.93 -7.13
CA LYS A 150 -0.62 12.20 -7.86
C LYS A 150 -0.04 11.74 -9.20
N VAL A 151 -0.19 10.46 -9.52
CA VAL A 151 0.28 9.87 -10.77
C VAL A 151 -0.73 8.85 -11.31
N GLN A 152 -0.67 8.63 -12.62
CA GLN A 152 -1.19 7.43 -13.27
C GLN A 152 -0.07 6.79 -14.07
N ALA A 153 0.30 5.56 -13.70
CA ALA A 153 1.34 4.80 -14.36
C ALA A 153 0.75 3.96 -15.48
N CYS A 154 1.35 4.03 -16.67
CA CYS A 154 1.03 3.17 -17.80
C CYS A 154 2.30 2.43 -18.23
N ASN A 155 2.15 1.21 -18.74
CA ASN A 155 3.27 0.46 -19.30
C ASN A 155 3.42 0.74 -20.80
N ASP A 156 4.51 0.26 -21.39
CA ASP A 156 4.82 0.47 -22.83
C ASP A 156 3.83 -0.21 -23.79
N GLN A 157 2.94 -1.06 -23.27
CA GLN A 157 1.85 -1.67 -24.03
C GLN A 157 0.56 -0.83 -23.99
N GLY A 158 0.59 0.33 -23.34
CA GLY A 158 -0.56 1.23 -23.18
C GLY A 158 -1.54 0.82 -22.07
N ILE A 159 -1.16 -0.12 -21.20
CA ILE A 159 -2.00 -0.54 -20.06
C ILE A 159 -1.73 0.38 -18.88
N CYS A 160 -2.76 1.11 -18.46
CA CYS A 160 -2.69 2.00 -17.32
C CYS A 160 -3.22 1.34 -16.04
N LEU A 161 -2.51 1.56 -14.94
CA LEU A 161 -2.99 1.25 -13.60
C LEU A 161 -3.98 2.33 -13.11
N PRO A 162 -4.84 2.00 -12.13
CA PRO A 162 -5.55 3.01 -11.36
C PRO A 162 -4.59 4.09 -10.83
N PRO A 163 -5.02 5.35 -10.77
CA PRO A 163 -4.22 6.45 -10.22
C PRO A 163 -3.85 6.21 -8.75
N ALA A 164 -2.75 6.80 -8.32
CA ALA A 164 -2.30 6.74 -6.93
C ALA A 164 -1.86 8.13 -6.43
N ASP A 165 -2.05 8.37 -5.13
CA ASP A 165 -1.44 9.48 -4.39
C ASP A 165 -0.30 8.93 -3.54
N ILE A 166 0.93 9.25 -3.91
CA ILE A 166 2.15 8.75 -3.26
C ILE A 166 2.70 9.84 -2.35
N SER A 167 2.87 9.55 -1.06
CA SER A 167 3.40 10.51 -0.09
C SER A 167 4.72 10.08 0.53
N THR A 168 5.69 10.99 0.55
CA THR A 168 7.00 10.80 1.19
C THR A 168 7.32 11.99 2.10
N GLY A 169 8.15 11.75 3.11
CA GLY A 169 8.83 12.81 3.86
C GLY A 169 9.83 13.55 2.98
N ILE A 170 10.13 14.78 3.37
CA ILE A 170 11.23 15.56 2.80
C ILE A 170 12.45 15.39 3.70
N ASP A 171 13.58 14.93 3.14
CA ASP A 171 14.87 14.81 3.85
C ASP A 171 15.77 16.05 3.72
#